data_AF-A0A372LID3-F1
#
_entry.id   AF-A0A372LID3-F1
#
_cell.length_a   1.000
_cell.length_b   1.000
_cell.length_c   1.000
_cell.angle_alpha   90.00
_cell.angle_beta   90.00
_cell.angle_gamma   90.00
#
_symmetry.space_group_name_H-M   'P 1'
#
loop_
_entity.id
_entity.type
_entity.pdbx_description
1 polymer ?
#
loop_
_entity_poly.entity_id
_entity_poly.type
_entity_poly.pdbx_seq_one_letter_code
_entity_poly.pdbx_strand_id
1 'polypeptide(L)'
;MGEFSMATHPYQNYYLKVKPALICKAEELSMLGLGAVTEDDIWIYLVQKKWKRPSPEIHLYQLVSDILSISGSQFMTFMTIEAYRGPDLLGKLSQEEMKELLHG
;
A
#
# COMPACT_ATOMS: atom_id res chain seq x y z
N MET A 1 15.91 6.40 7.21
CA MET A 1 14.58 7.06 7.26
C MET A 1 14.34 7.66 5.88
N GLY A 2 13.68 6.90 5.00
CA GLY A 2 13.41 7.36 3.64
C GLY A 2 12.12 8.16 3.63
N GLU A 3 12.22 9.46 3.37
CA GLU A 3 11.09 10.34 3.12
C GLU A 3 10.39 9.91 1.81
N PHE A 4 9.57 8.86 1.84
CA PHE A 4 8.53 8.69 0.82
C PHE A 4 7.43 9.71 1.12
N SER A 5 7.74 10.98 0.83
CA SER A 5 6.79 12.06 0.95
C SER A 5 5.61 11.76 0.01
N MET A 6 4.43 11.52 0.59
CA MET A 6 3.16 11.46 -0.13
C MET A 6 2.93 12.69 -1.02
N ALA A 7 3.65 13.80 -0.77
CA ALA A 7 3.53 15.04 -1.52
C ALA A 7 4.04 14.97 -2.97
N THR A 8 4.79 13.94 -3.38
CA THR A 8 5.47 13.94 -4.69
C THR A 8 4.79 13.09 -5.77
N HIS A 9 3.74 12.31 -5.45
CA HIS A 9 3.09 11.47 -6.45
C HIS A 9 2.08 12.26 -7.31
N PRO A 10 2.09 12.16 -8.66
CA PRO A 10 1.19 12.93 -9.52
C PRO A 10 -0.30 12.77 -9.18
N TYR A 11 -0.70 11.62 -8.65
CA TYR A 11 -2.10 11.36 -8.29
C TYR A 11 -2.50 11.94 -6.93
N GLN A 12 -1.58 12.54 -6.15
CA GLN A 12 -1.88 13.16 -4.86
C GLN A 12 -2.98 14.23 -4.96
N ASN A 13 -3.03 14.94 -6.09
CA ASN A 13 -4.05 15.96 -6.38
C ASN A 13 -5.48 15.39 -6.45
N TYR A 14 -5.64 14.07 -6.54
CA TYR A 14 -6.93 13.39 -6.57
C TYR A 14 -7.33 12.80 -5.21
N TYR A 15 -6.43 12.79 -4.21
CA TYR A 15 -6.64 12.12 -2.93
C TYR A 15 -7.99 12.50 -2.28
N LEU A 16 -8.26 13.80 -2.15
CA LEU A 16 -9.52 14.30 -1.57
C LEU A 16 -10.75 13.89 -2.38
N LYS A 17 -10.63 13.77 -3.71
CA LYS A 17 -11.75 13.39 -4.60
C LYS A 17 -12.08 11.90 -4.49
N VAL A 18 -11.08 11.06 -4.26
CA VAL A 18 -11.25 9.60 -4.12
C VAL A 18 -11.36 9.15 -2.67
N LYS A 19 -11.23 10.07 -1.70
CA LYS A 19 -11.32 9.76 -0.27
C LYS A 19 -12.55 8.93 0.12
N PRO A 20 -13.76 9.16 -0.42
CA PRO A 20 -14.90 8.29 -0.12
C PRO A 20 -14.65 6.81 -0.48
N ALA A 21 -14.01 6.55 -1.62
CA ALA A 21 -13.66 5.18 -2.02
C ALA A 21 -12.56 4.58 -1.14
N LEU A 22 -11.59 5.39 -0.70
CA LEU A 22 -10.55 4.96 0.24
C LEU A 22 -11.15 4.55 1.58
N ILE A 23 -12.05 5.37 2.14
CA ILE A 23 -12.76 5.06 3.40
C ILE A 23 -13.52 3.74 3.27
N CYS A 24 -14.36 3.60 2.23
CA CYS A 24 -15.14 2.38 2.05
C CYS A 24 -14.25 1.13 1.94
N LYS A 25 -13.12 1.21 1.22
CA LYS A 25 -12.19 0.09 1.10
C LYS A 25 -11.44 -0.19 2.42
N ALA A 26 -11.08 0.83 3.18
CA ALA A 26 -10.43 0.69 4.48
C ALA A 26 -11.35 -0.03 5.48
N GLU A 27 -12.62 0.35 5.52
CA GLU A 27 -13.64 -0.31 6.34
C GLU A 27 -13.82 -1.77 5.92
N GLU A 28 -13.97 -2.05 4.62
CA GLU A 28 -14.07 -3.42 4.08
C GLU A 28 -12.88 -4.29 4.48
N LEU A 29 -11.65 -3.80 4.27
CA LEU A 29 -10.42 -4.54 4.60
C LEU A 29 -10.31 -4.76 6.11
N SER A 30 -10.71 -3.79 6.93
CA SER A 30 -10.73 -3.92 8.39
C SER A 30 -11.73 -5.00 8.84
N MET A 31 -12.91 -5.05 8.22
CA MET A 31 -13.93 -6.08 8.49
C MET A 31 -13.47 -7.50 8.11
N LEU A 32 -12.53 -7.64 7.16
CA LEU A 32 -11.90 -8.91 6.81
C LEU A 32 -10.84 -9.38 7.83
N GLY A 33 -10.66 -8.66 8.95
CA GLY A 33 -9.77 -9.05 10.04
C GLY A 33 -8.33 -8.56 9.87
N LEU A 34 -8.08 -7.58 8.99
CA LEU A 34 -6.75 -7.04 8.71
C LEU A 34 -6.27 -5.98 9.73
N GLY A 35 -6.98 -5.84 10.85
CA GLY A 35 -6.76 -4.76 11.82
C GLY A 35 -7.38 -3.44 11.34
N ALA A 36 -7.04 -2.35 12.01
CA ALA A 36 -7.49 -1.01 11.61
C ALA A 36 -6.68 -0.55 10.38
N VAL A 37 -7.25 -0.70 9.19
CA VAL A 37 -6.69 -0.20 7.94
C VAL A 37 -7.08 1.27 7.77
N THR A 38 -6.14 2.12 7.36
CA THR A 38 -6.38 3.54 7.09
C THR A 38 -6.42 3.85 5.59
N GLU A 39 -6.95 5.01 5.21
CA GLU A 39 -6.89 5.48 3.83
C GLU A 39 -5.45 5.64 3.32
N ASP A 40 -4.54 6.03 4.22
CA ASP A 40 -3.13 6.23 3.92
C ASP A 40 -2.42 4.90 3.64
N ASP A 41 -2.73 3.83 4.37
CA ASP A 41 -2.19 2.49 4.09
C ASP A 41 -2.56 2.03 2.67
N ILE A 42 -3.83 2.26 2.30
CA ILE A 42 -4.35 1.96 0.95
C ILE A 42 -3.64 2.81 -0.11
N TRP A 43 -3.47 4.10 0.17
CA TRP A 43 -2.82 5.02 -0.75
C TRP A 43 -1.36 4.61 -1.01
N ILE A 44 -0.63 4.28 0.06
CA ILE A 44 0.75 3.78 -0.01
C ILE A 44 0.79 2.48 -0.83
N TYR A 45 -0.09 1.52 -0.55
CA TYR A 45 -0.19 0.29 -1.34
C TYR A 45 -0.37 0.58 -2.82
N LEU A 46 -1.30 1.46 -3.19
CA LEU A 46 -1.59 1.80 -4.59
C LEU A 46 -0.38 2.45 -5.26
N VAL A 47 0.23 3.45 -4.64
CA VAL A 47 1.45 4.11 -5.15
C VAL A 47 2.58 3.09 -5.34
N GLN A 48 2.81 2.22 -4.35
CA GLN A 48 3.92 1.27 -4.39
C GLN A 48 3.69 0.07 -5.30
N LYS A 49 2.45 -0.41 -5.47
CA LYS A 49 2.15 -1.67 -6.18
C LYS A 49 1.52 -1.45 -7.54
N LYS A 50 0.60 -0.48 -7.67
CA LYS A 50 -0.24 -0.32 -8.86
C LYS A 50 0.14 0.90 -9.70
N TRP A 51 0.41 2.04 -9.07
CA TRP A 51 0.68 3.32 -9.71
C TRP A 51 2.18 3.65 -9.84
N LYS A 52 3.04 2.64 -9.92
CA LYS A 52 4.50 2.82 -10.10
C LYS A 52 4.88 3.68 -11.31
N ARG A 53 4.01 3.71 -12.32
CA ARG A 53 4.16 4.49 -13.56
C ARG A 53 2.86 5.26 -13.79
N PRO A 54 2.69 6.44 -13.17
CA PRO A 54 1.48 7.22 -13.31
C PRO A 54 1.33 7.73 -14.74
N SER A 55 0.10 7.69 -15.26
CA SER A 55 -0.28 8.25 -16.54
C SER A 55 -0.77 9.69 -16.36
N PRO A 56 -0.33 10.65 -17.20
CA PRO A 56 -0.86 12.01 -17.17
C PRO A 56 -2.34 12.09 -17.59
N GLU A 57 -2.85 11.07 -18.29
CA GLU A 57 -4.22 11.01 -18.80
C GLU A 57 -5.18 10.21 -17.90
N ILE A 58 -4.80 9.96 -16.64
CA ILE A 58 -5.65 9.19 -15.74
C ILE A 58 -6.99 9.89 -15.50
N HIS A 59 -8.07 9.11 -15.55
CA HIS A 59 -9.39 9.59 -15.20
C HIS A 59 -9.76 9.22 -13.76
N LEU A 60 -10.58 10.05 -13.11
CA LEU A 60 -10.99 9.83 -11.71
C LEU A 60 -11.64 8.46 -11.50
N TYR A 61 -12.49 8.00 -12.45
CA TYR A 61 -13.14 6.70 -12.34
C TYR A 61 -12.15 5.53 -12.35
N GLN A 62 -10.99 5.67 -13.02
CA GLN A 62 -9.95 4.65 -13.05
C GLN A 62 -9.28 4.54 -11.68
N LEU A 63 -9.00 5.68 -11.03
CA LEU A 63 -8.48 5.70 -9.66
C LEU A 63 -9.46 5.06 -8.66
N VAL A 64 -10.76 5.39 -8.78
CA VAL A 64 -11.81 4.78 -7.94
C VAL A 64 -11.88 3.28 -8.18
N SER A 65 -11.89 2.85 -9.45
CA SER A 65 -11.85 1.43 -9.81
C SER A 65 -10.64 0.73 -9.20
N ASP A 66 -9.47 1.37 -9.27
CA ASP A 66 -8.23 0.83 -8.74
C ASP A 66 -8.27 0.62 -7.22
N ILE A 67 -8.88 1.55 -6.49
CA ILE A 67 -9.09 1.47 -5.04
C ILE A 67 -10.06 0.34 -4.72
N LEU A 68 -11.21 0.29 -5.39
CA LEU A 68 -12.26 -0.67 -5.08
C LEU A 68 -11.89 -2.10 -5.52
N SER A 69 -10.98 -2.25 -6.48
CA SER A 69 -10.49 -3.56 -6.95
C SER A 69 -9.39 -4.18 -6.08
N ILE A 70 -8.98 -3.54 -4.98
CA ILE A 70 -7.92 -4.08 -4.11
C ILE A 70 -8.36 -5.42 -3.53
N SER A 71 -7.52 -6.44 -3.74
CA SER A 71 -7.70 -7.77 -3.15
C SER A 71 -7.21 -7.77 -1.71
N GLY A 72 -8.05 -8.28 -0.79
CA GLY A 72 -7.70 -8.41 0.62
C GLY A 72 -6.45 -9.27 0.85
N SER A 73 -6.26 -10.35 0.08
CA SER A 73 -5.08 -11.22 0.22
C SER A 73 -3.79 -10.54 -0.24
N GLN A 74 -3.86 -9.77 -1.33
CA GLN A 74 -2.71 -9.02 -1.85
C GLN A 74 -2.34 -7.87 -0.92
N PHE A 75 -3.34 -7.19 -0.35
CA PHE A 75 -3.14 -6.13 0.61
C PHE A 75 -2.54 -6.67 1.92
N MET A 76 -3.06 -7.79 2.44
CA MET A 76 -2.50 -8.47 3.61
C MET A 76 -1.03 -8.82 3.39
N THR A 77 -0.70 -9.43 2.26
CA THR A 77 0.68 -9.80 1.91
C THR A 77 1.59 -8.57 1.92
N PHE A 78 1.10 -7.45 1.37
CA PHE A 78 1.84 -6.19 1.39
C PHE A 78 2.08 -5.68 2.81
N MET A 79 1.03 -5.56 3.63
CA MET A 79 1.15 -5.07 5.00
C MET A 79 2.07 -5.93 5.85
N THR A 80 1.98 -7.26 5.72
CA THR A 80 2.89 -8.19 6.39
C THR A 80 4.34 -7.92 5.99
N ILE A 81 4.62 -7.80 4.69
CA ILE A 81 5.97 -7.50 4.19
C ILE A 81 6.47 -6.15 4.73
N GLU A 82 5.64 -5.11 4.70
CA GLU A 82 6.01 -3.78 5.21
C GLU A 82 6.28 -3.79 6.72
N ALA A 83 5.51 -4.56 7.51
CA ALA A 83 5.73 -4.71 8.94
C ALA A 83 7.09 -5.38 9.26
N TYR A 84 7.50 -6.37 8.46
CA TYR A 84 8.83 -6.98 8.57
C TYR A 84 9.96 -6.07 8.04
N ARG A 85 9.64 -5.07 7.23
CA ARG A 85 10.57 -4.04 6.71
C ARG A 85 10.84 -2.89 7.67
N GLY A 86 10.46 -2.98 8.95
CA GLY A 86 10.73 -1.96 9.97
C GLY A 86 12.14 -1.35 9.88
N PRO A 87 12.34 -0.11 10.37
CA PRO A 87 13.10 0.97 9.72
C PRO A 87 14.56 0.73 9.30
N ASP A 88 15.15 -0.43 9.59
CA ASP A 88 16.49 -0.83 9.17
C ASP A 88 16.73 -2.36 9.21
N LEU A 89 15.71 -3.20 9.39
CA LEU A 89 15.91 -4.60 9.80
C LEU A 89 16.20 -5.52 8.60
N LEU A 90 15.44 -5.41 7.50
CA LEU A 90 15.72 -6.17 6.26
C LEU A 90 16.87 -5.58 5.43
N GLY A 91 17.26 -4.33 5.66
CA GLY A 91 18.47 -3.75 5.06
C GLY A 91 19.76 -4.24 5.72
N LYS A 92 19.67 -4.77 6.95
CA LYS A 92 20.80 -5.25 7.76
C LYS A 92 20.99 -6.76 7.75
N LEU A 93 19.97 -7.52 7.33
CA LEU A 93 20.06 -8.98 7.21
C LEU A 93 20.57 -9.35 5.83
N SER A 94 21.60 -10.19 5.79
CA SER A 94 22.07 -10.82 4.56
C SER A 94 21.03 -11.81 4.01
N GLN A 95 21.17 -12.17 2.73
CA GLN A 95 20.30 -13.16 2.09
C GLN A 95 20.41 -14.54 2.75
N GLU A 96 21.55 -14.82 3.38
CA GLU A 96 21.87 -16.05 4.09
C GLU A 96 21.14 -16.13 5.44
N GLU A 97 21.17 -15.06 6.24
CA GLU A 97 20.45 -15.00 7.52
C GLU A 97 18.92 -15.06 7.34
N MET A 98 18.42 -14.46 6.25
CA MET A 98 17.00 -14.55 5.88
C MET A 98 16.61 -15.98 5.44
N LYS A 99 17.50 -16.73 4.80
CA LYS A 99 17.26 -18.12 4.43
C LYS A 99 17.26 -19.06 5.63
N GLU A 100 18.15 -18.87 6.59
CA GLU A 100 18.19 -19.71 7.80
C GLU A 100 16.90 -19.60 8.63
N LEU A 101 16.35 -18.39 8.77
CA LEU A 101 15.11 -18.18 9.52
C LEU A 101 13.87 -18.83 8.88
N LEU A 102 13.86 -19.02 7.56
CA LEU A 102 12.74 -19.62 6.82
C LEU A 102 12.82 -21.15 6.77
N HIS A 103 13.95 -21.74 7.16
CA HIS A 103 14.22 -23.18 7.12
C HIS A 103 14.51 -23.80 8.49
N GLY A 104 14.28 -23.05 9.58
CA GLY A 104 14.37 -23.49 10.97
C GLY A 104 13.08 -24.10 11.51
#